data_AF-A0A536VRH6-F1
#
_entry.id   AF-A0A536VRH6-F1
#
_cell.length_a   1.000
_cell.length_b   1.000
_cell.length_c   1.000
_cell.angle_alpha   90.00
_cell.angle_beta   90.00
_cell.angle_gamma   90.00
#
_symmetry.space_group_name_H-M   'P 1'
#
loop_
_entity.id
_entity.type
_entity.pdbx_description
1 polymer ?
#
loop_
_entity_poly.entity_id
_entity_poly.type
_entity_poly.pdbx_seq_one_letter_code
_entity_poly.pdbx_strand_id
1 'polypeptide(L)'
;MVLSAGRSAIAPGPPPAAASTAADPPARPAKAAMPVVSGLSASANADASALKRSEEILTLAQPLPPERGELARGRFAATQEWLQGAPRDHYAIQLAIVNSKELGQLEDFLLRASKVLPVGELFVYSVKIDGQQHYRVAYGSYASREQALAAIKGLPPLLSAYHPYYRSVERMRSQNRQ
;
A
#
# COMPACT_ATOMS: atom_id res chain seq x y z
N MET A 1 21.83 -45.92 -39.73
CA MET A 1 22.71 -45.47 -40.84
C MET A 1 21.92 -44.53 -41.72
N VAL A 2 22.59 -43.48 -42.25
CA VAL A 2 22.14 -42.36 -43.11
C VAL A 2 21.57 -41.15 -42.35
N LEU A 3 22.29 -40.04 -42.08
CA LEU A 3 23.21 -39.14 -42.82
C LEU A 3 22.51 -37.92 -43.46
N SER A 4 22.88 -36.76 -42.92
CA SER A 4 23.34 -35.55 -43.64
C SER A 4 22.37 -34.66 -44.45
N ALA A 5 22.15 -33.47 -43.87
CA ALA A 5 22.45 -32.12 -44.38
C ALA A 5 22.20 -31.74 -45.86
N GLY A 6 21.60 -30.55 -46.05
CA GLY A 6 21.52 -29.87 -47.36
C GLY A 6 21.15 -28.39 -47.33
N ARG A 7 22.15 -27.51 -47.12
CA ARG A 7 22.47 -26.24 -47.84
C ARG A 7 21.35 -25.17 -47.98
N SER A 8 21.43 -24.03 -47.28
CA SER A 8 22.22 -22.80 -47.58
C SER A 8 21.64 -21.90 -48.68
N ALA A 9 21.23 -20.68 -48.31
CA ALA A 9 21.27 -19.51 -49.17
C ALA A 9 21.64 -18.25 -48.34
N ILE A 10 22.85 -17.76 -48.63
CA ILE A 10 23.54 -16.50 -48.31
C ILE A 10 22.79 -15.29 -48.92
N ALA A 11 22.93 -13.99 -48.59
CA ALA A 11 24.04 -13.11 -48.16
C ALA A 11 23.44 -11.68 -47.87
N PRO A 12 24.17 -10.54 -47.77
CA PRO A 12 25.41 -10.21 -47.03
C PRO A 12 25.39 -8.82 -46.27
N GLY A 13 26.17 -8.74 -45.17
CA GLY A 13 27.03 -7.60 -44.77
C GLY A 13 26.42 -6.36 -44.07
N PRO A 14 27.23 -5.46 -43.43
CA PRO A 14 28.66 -5.49 -43.07
C PRO A 14 28.96 -5.23 -41.54
N PRO A 15 30.24 -5.20 -41.09
CA PRO A 15 30.74 -5.35 -39.69
C PRO A 15 31.13 -3.97 -39.05
N PRO A 16 32.02 -3.79 -38.03
CA PRO A 16 32.76 -4.70 -37.13
C PRO A 16 32.78 -4.31 -35.63
N ALA A 17 33.49 -5.15 -34.87
CA ALA A 17 33.91 -5.07 -33.48
C ALA A 17 34.62 -3.78 -33.03
N ALA A 18 34.62 -3.52 -31.72
CA ALA A 18 35.84 -3.33 -30.96
C ALA A 18 35.58 -3.49 -29.46
N ALA A 19 36.26 -4.47 -28.87
CA ALA A 19 36.49 -4.55 -27.43
C ALA A 19 37.29 -3.34 -26.95
N SER A 20 37.08 -2.92 -25.71
CA SER A 20 38.04 -2.10 -24.97
C SER A 20 38.13 -2.63 -23.55
N THR A 21 39.11 -3.51 -23.37
CA THR A 21 39.77 -3.80 -22.09
C THR A 21 40.89 -2.79 -21.91
N ALA A 22 40.88 -2.06 -20.80
CA ALA A 22 41.99 -1.36 -20.14
C ALA A 22 41.35 -0.54 -18.98
N ALA A 23 41.84 -0.42 -17.76
CA ALA A 23 43.12 -0.71 -17.13
C ALA A 23 42.95 -0.61 -15.59
N ASP A 24 43.95 -1.11 -14.87
CA ASP A 24 44.26 -0.99 -13.43
C ASP A 24 45.61 -0.23 -13.32
N PRO A 25 46.14 0.30 -12.17
CA PRO A 25 45.67 0.82 -10.85
C PRO A 25 46.17 2.31 -10.69
N PRO A 26 46.57 2.93 -9.52
CA PRO A 26 46.52 2.60 -8.07
C PRO A 26 46.10 3.75 -7.11
N ALA A 27 46.18 3.47 -5.80
CA ALA A 27 46.54 4.38 -4.69
C ALA A 27 45.51 4.55 -3.55
N ARG A 28 45.85 3.97 -2.39
CA ARG A 28 45.53 4.44 -1.03
C ARG A 28 46.56 5.52 -0.64
N PRO A 29 46.21 6.56 0.13
CA PRO A 29 46.39 6.44 1.59
C PRO A 29 45.29 7.12 2.44
N ALA A 30 45.33 6.77 3.73
CA ALA A 30 44.56 7.30 4.85
C ALA A 30 44.83 8.79 5.14
N LYS A 31 43.91 9.47 5.87
CA LYS A 31 44.14 10.09 7.21
C LYS A 31 43.07 11.14 7.55
N ALA A 32 42.72 11.16 8.84
CA ALA A 32 42.05 12.24 9.61
C ALA A 32 40.55 12.45 9.38
N ALA A 33 39.69 12.61 10.39
CA ALA A 33 39.88 12.64 11.84
C ALA A 33 38.53 12.36 12.51
N MET A 34 38.57 11.73 13.68
CA MET A 34 37.49 11.73 14.65
C MET A 34 37.25 13.17 15.16
N PRO A 35 36.07 13.47 15.70
CA PRO A 35 35.99 13.37 17.14
C PRO A 35 34.83 12.49 17.58
N VAL A 36 35.21 11.46 18.34
CA VAL A 36 34.35 10.77 19.28
C VAL A 36 33.98 11.76 20.38
N VAL A 37 32.72 12.19 20.40
CA VAL A 37 32.13 12.68 21.65
C VAL A 37 31.44 11.49 22.32
N SER A 38 32.26 10.75 23.06
CA SER A 38 31.77 9.93 24.17
C SER A 38 31.26 10.87 25.25
N GLY A 39 29.95 10.87 25.48
CA GLY A 39 29.33 11.67 26.52
C GLY A 39 28.07 11.00 27.06
N LEU A 40 28.21 10.47 28.27
CA LEU A 40 27.16 10.12 29.24
C LEU A 40 26.32 8.87 28.92
N SER A 41 26.63 7.72 29.53
CA SER A 41 26.36 7.36 30.92
C SER A 41 24.87 7.27 31.24
N ALA A 42 24.50 6.09 31.73
CA ALA A 42 23.16 5.65 32.06
C ALA A 42 22.43 6.60 33.02
N SER A 43 21.14 6.78 32.76
CA SER A 43 20.19 7.07 33.84
C SER A 43 19.00 6.13 33.70
N ALA A 44 19.14 4.99 34.38
CA ALA A 44 18.01 4.25 34.87
C ALA A 44 17.33 5.12 35.94
N ASN A 45 16.26 5.85 35.57
CA ASN A 45 15.09 6.06 36.41
C ASN A 45 13.98 6.80 35.63
N ALA A 46 13.05 6.06 35.03
CA ALA A 46 11.66 6.51 34.81
C ALA A 46 10.80 5.33 34.33
N ASP A 47 10.87 4.24 35.09
CA ASP A 47 9.95 3.11 35.06
C ASP A 47 8.58 3.60 35.58
N ALA A 48 7.84 4.33 34.72
CA ALA A 48 6.42 4.71 34.86
C ALA A 48 5.94 5.65 33.74
N SER A 49 6.84 6.44 33.13
CA SER A 49 6.48 7.39 32.06
C SER A 49 6.79 6.88 30.65
N ALA A 50 7.56 5.81 30.51
CA ALA A 50 7.94 5.24 29.22
C ALA A 50 6.79 4.49 28.52
N LEU A 51 5.84 3.92 29.26
CA LEU A 51 4.67 3.27 28.64
C LEU A 51 3.70 4.29 28.02
N LYS A 52 3.46 5.41 28.73
CA LYS A 52 2.58 6.50 28.24
C LYS A 52 3.17 7.20 27.00
N ARG A 53 4.48 7.48 27.01
CA ARG A 53 5.14 8.25 25.94
C ARG A 53 5.48 7.41 24.71
N SER A 54 5.66 6.08 24.83
CA SER A 54 5.77 5.21 23.66
C SER A 54 4.42 5.04 22.94
N GLU A 55 3.29 5.08 23.65
CA GLU A 55 1.95 5.15 23.02
C GLU A 55 1.71 6.49 22.31
N GLU A 56 2.15 7.62 22.88
CA GLU A 56 1.95 8.95 22.28
C GLU A 56 2.73 9.16 20.97
N ILE A 57 3.95 8.61 20.83
CA ILE A 57 4.75 8.76 19.59
C ILE A 57 4.30 7.76 18.51
N LEU A 58 3.80 6.57 18.91
CA LEU A 58 3.18 5.64 17.98
C LEU A 58 1.84 6.16 17.47
N THR A 59 1.12 7.02 18.21
CA THR A 59 -0.21 7.56 17.85
C THR A 59 -0.15 8.58 16.70
N LEU A 60 0.96 9.30 16.51
CA LEU A 60 1.05 10.38 15.52
C LEU A 60 1.13 9.90 14.06
N ALA A 61 1.45 8.63 13.83
CA ALA A 61 1.53 8.02 12.49
C ALA A 61 0.41 7.00 12.22
N GLN A 62 -0.57 6.90 13.12
CA GLN A 62 -1.66 5.94 12.97
C GLN A 62 -2.75 6.53 12.07
N PRO A 63 -3.35 5.71 11.20
CA PRO A 63 -4.52 6.12 10.46
C PRO A 63 -5.62 6.49 11.46
N LEU A 64 -6.17 7.69 11.28
CA LEU A 64 -7.17 8.24 12.20
C LEU A 64 -8.51 7.53 11.99
N PRO A 65 -9.12 6.97 13.05
CA PRO A 65 -10.45 6.41 12.95
C PRO A 65 -11.49 7.52 12.76
N PRO A 66 -12.63 7.23 12.11
CA PRO A 66 -13.72 8.17 12.00
C PRO A 66 -14.26 8.52 13.40
N GLU A 67 -14.33 9.80 13.72
CA GLU A 67 -14.76 10.31 15.04
C GLU A 67 -16.27 10.16 15.27
N ARG A 68 -17.02 9.88 14.22
CA ARG A 68 -18.47 9.63 14.26
C ARG A 68 -18.80 8.35 13.51
N GLY A 69 -19.83 7.68 14.02
CA GLY A 69 -20.42 6.50 13.45
C GLY A 69 -19.78 5.21 13.92
N GLU A 70 -20.55 4.41 14.68
CA GLU A 70 -20.07 3.17 15.29
C GLU A 70 -19.72 2.12 14.24
N LEU A 71 -20.53 2.04 13.17
CA LEU A 71 -20.30 1.08 12.09
C LEU A 71 -19.05 1.48 11.30
N ALA A 72 -18.88 2.77 11.00
CA ALA A 72 -17.67 3.28 10.36
C ALA A 72 -16.42 3.00 11.18
N ARG A 73 -16.47 3.23 12.51
CA ARG A 73 -15.35 3.00 13.41
C ARG A 73 -15.01 1.52 13.55
N GLY A 74 -16.02 0.66 13.69
CA GLY A 74 -15.83 -0.79 13.75
C GLY A 74 -15.23 -1.35 12.46
N ARG A 75 -15.70 -0.88 11.29
CA ARG A 75 -15.13 -1.30 10.00
C ARG A 75 -13.74 -0.77 9.79
N PHE A 76 -13.48 0.46 10.21
CA PHE A 76 -12.14 1.01 10.16
C PHE A 76 -11.16 0.15 10.95
N ALA A 77 -11.48 -0.17 12.21
CA ALA A 77 -10.65 -1.04 13.04
C ALA A 77 -10.43 -2.42 12.40
N ALA A 78 -11.49 -3.08 11.94
CA ALA A 78 -11.38 -4.37 11.25
C ALA A 78 -10.49 -4.29 9.99
N THR A 79 -10.55 -3.17 9.26
CA THR A 79 -9.73 -2.94 8.07
C THR A 79 -8.27 -2.73 8.43
N GLN A 80 -7.98 -2.05 9.55
CA GLN A 80 -6.63 -1.87 10.04
C GLN A 80 -5.98 -3.23 10.38
N GLU A 81 -6.72 -4.09 11.07
CA GLU A 81 -6.25 -5.45 11.37
C GLU A 81 -6.03 -6.27 10.10
N TRP A 82 -6.99 -6.20 9.17
CA TRP A 82 -6.88 -6.89 7.89
C TRP A 82 -5.67 -6.38 7.08
N LEU A 83 -5.43 -5.07 7.01
CA LEU A 83 -4.31 -4.46 6.29
C LEU A 83 -2.92 -4.91 6.81
N GLN A 84 -2.83 -5.37 8.08
CA GLN A 84 -1.58 -5.87 8.65
C GLN A 84 -1.18 -7.23 8.06
N GLY A 85 -2.16 -8.12 7.87
CA GLY A 85 -1.97 -9.47 7.32
C GLY A 85 -2.30 -9.62 5.84
N ALA A 86 -2.92 -8.62 5.22
CA ALA A 86 -3.42 -8.73 3.86
C ALA A 86 -2.29 -8.90 2.82
N PRO A 87 -2.45 -9.83 1.87
CA PRO A 87 -1.52 -10.00 0.76
C PRO A 87 -1.49 -8.76 -0.15
N ARG A 88 -0.29 -8.24 -0.35
CA ARG A 88 -0.01 -6.98 -1.07
C ARG A 88 -0.37 -7.01 -2.57
N ASP A 89 -0.37 -8.21 -3.16
CA ASP A 89 -0.69 -8.45 -4.57
C ASP A 89 -2.21 -8.50 -4.86
N HIS A 90 -3.05 -8.38 -3.82
CA HIS A 90 -4.48 -8.41 -4.01
C HIS A 90 -5.03 -7.05 -4.46
N TYR A 91 -6.25 -7.07 -4.97
CA TYR A 91 -7.02 -5.93 -5.43
C TYR A 91 -8.28 -5.80 -4.59
N ALA A 92 -8.58 -4.60 -4.12
CA ALA A 92 -9.85 -4.24 -3.50
C ALA A 92 -10.62 -3.30 -4.44
N ILE A 93 -11.94 -3.34 -4.39
CA ILE A 93 -12.77 -2.44 -5.21
C ILE A 93 -13.11 -1.22 -4.39
N GLN A 94 -12.59 -0.06 -4.79
CA GLN A 94 -12.95 1.20 -4.15
C GLN A 94 -14.35 1.60 -4.62
N LEU A 95 -15.27 1.75 -3.67
CA LEU A 95 -16.66 2.13 -3.93
C LEU A 95 -16.88 3.64 -3.78
N ALA A 96 -16.31 4.24 -2.73
CA ALA A 96 -16.55 5.66 -2.42
C ALA A 96 -15.36 6.28 -1.68
N ILE A 97 -15.31 7.62 -1.75
CA ILE A 97 -14.39 8.46 -0.99
C ILE A 97 -15.23 9.53 -0.30
N VAL A 98 -15.06 9.70 1.00
CA VAL A 98 -15.80 10.66 1.83
C VAL A 98 -14.80 11.54 2.56
N ASN A 99 -15.07 12.84 2.68
CA ASN A 99 -14.22 13.73 3.46
C ASN A 99 -14.43 13.50 4.96
N SER A 100 -13.41 13.71 5.79
CA SER A 100 -13.54 13.62 7.26
C SER A 100 -14.53 14.61 7.86
N LYS A 101 -14.91 15.66 7.14
CA LYS A 101 -16.00 16.56 7.54
C LYS A 101 -17.39 15.94 7.32
N GLU A 102 -17.50 14.99 6.40
CA GLU A 102 -18.74 14.37 5.92
C GLU A 102 -18.96 12.97 6.54
N LEU A 103 -18.55 12.74 7.79
CA LEU A 103 -18.64 11.42 8.44
C LEU A 103 -20.07 10.83 8.48
N GLY A 104 -21.11 11.67 8.48
CA GLY A 104 -22.49 11.19 8.39
C GLY A 104 -22.78 10.52 7.04
N GLN A 105 -22.17 11.01 5.95
CA GLN A 105 -22.28 10.41 4.63
C GLN A 105 -21.50 9.09 4.55
N LEU A 106 -20.38 8.98 5.27
CA LEU A 106 -19.64 7.72 5.39
C LEU A 106 -20.48 6.65 6.10
N GLU A 107 -21.06 6.98 7.26
CA GLU A 107 -21.90 6.04 8.00
C GLU A 107 -23.13 5.63 7.21
N ASP A 108 -23.84 6.59 6.60
CA ASP A 108 -25.01 6.29 5.80
C ASP A 108 -24.67 5.49 4.54
N PHE A 109 -23.52 5.75 3.90
CA PHE A 109 -23.02 4.93 2.81
C PHE A 109 -22.75 3.50 3.27
N LEU A 110 -22.13 3.31 4.43
CA LEU A 110 -21.87 1.98 4.97
C LEU A 110 -23.16 1.25 5.38
N LEU A 111 -24.14 1.94 5.95
CA LEU A 111 -25.46 1.37 6.25
C LEU A 111 -26.18 0.92 4.97
N ARG A 112 -26.14 1.75 3.92
CA ARG A 112 -26.68 1.41 2.60
C ARG A 112 -25.93 0.25 1.96
N ALA A 113 -24.61 0.24 2.02
CA ALA A 113 -23.80 -0.84 1.47
C ALA A 113 -24.00 -2.15 2.26
N SER A 114 -24.15 -2.09 3.58
CA SER A 114 -24.42 -3.27 4.43
C SER A 114 -25.76 -3.95 4.15
N LYS A 115 -26.71 -3.25 3.49
CA LYS A 115 -27.98 -3.84 3.05
C LYS A 115 -27.84 -4.70 1.80
N VAL A 116 -26.82 -4.45 0.98
CA VAL A 116 -26.64 -5.08 -0.33
C VAL A 116 -25.37 -5.94 -0.41
N LEU A 117 -24.41 -5.70 0.48
CA LEU A 117 -23.14 -6.40 0.56
C LEU A 117 -22.86 -6.82 2.01
N PRO A 118 -22.12 -7.92 2.20
CA PRO A 118 -21.68 -8.34 3.52
C PRO A 118 -20.73 -7.31 4.12
N VAL A 119 -21.13 -6.71 5.23
CA VAL A 119 -20.34 -5.72 5.96
C VAL A 119 -18.93 -6.22 6.34
N GLY A 120 -18.74 -7.56 6.45
CA GLY A 120 -17.44 -8.20 6.66
C GLY A 120 -16.40 -7.94 5.56
N GLU A 121 -16.85 -7.75 4.32
CA GLU A 121 -15.99 -7.49 3.17
C GLU A 121 -15.89 -6.00 2.84
N LEU A 122 -16.53 -5.13 3.64
CA LEU A 122 -16.38 -3.69 3.53
C LEU A 122 -15.18 -3.22 4.34
N PHE A 123 -14.25 -2.62 3.63
CA PHE A 123 -13.03 -2.05 4.15
C PHE A 123 -13.14 -0.53 4.20
N VAL A 124 -12.85 0.05 5.35
CA VAL A 124 -12.82 1.50 5.55
C VAL A 124 -11.43 1.89 6.00
N TYR A 125 -10.78 2.77 5.26
CA TYR A 125 -9.45 3.24 5.61
C TYR A 125 -9.34 4.72 5.35
N SER A 126 -8.53 5.38 6.16
CA SER A 126 -8.25 6.79 6.01
C SER A 126 -7.08 6.99 5.04
N VAL A 127 -7.10 8.10 4.32
CA VAL A 127 -6.05 8.53 3.42
C VAL A 127 -5.98 10.04 3.44
N LYS A 128 -4.77 10.58 3.43
CA LYS A 128 -4.54 12.00 3.28
C LYS A 128 -4.44 12.38 1.80
N ILE A 129 -5.34 13.23 1.33
CA ILE A 129 -5.37 13.75 -0.04
C ILE A 129 -5.28 15.27 0.07
N ASP A 130 -4.28 15.90 -0.54
CA ASP A 130 -4.10 17.35 -0.53
C ASP A 130 -4.05 17.96 0.90
N GLY A 131 -3.41 17.24 1.83
CA GLY A 131 -3.36 17.64 3.24
C GLY A 131 -4.66 17.44 4.02
N GLN A 132 -5.77 17.10 3.36
CA GLN A 132 -7.06 16.80 3.98
C GLN A 132 -7.20 15.31 4.26
N GLN A 133 -7.83 14.98 5.39
CA GLN A 133 -8.14 13.60 5.74
C GLN A 133 -9.41 13.15 5.01
N HIS A 134 -9.35 12.03 4.31
CA HIS A 134 -10.48 11.40 3.65
C HIS A 134 -10.61 9.94 4.09
N TYR A 135 -11.83 9.44 4.11
CA TYR A 135 -12.15 8.04 4.33
C TYR A 135 -12.55 7.40 3.02
N ARG A 136 -11.91 6.29 2.68
CA ARG A 136 -12.26 5.49 1.50
C ARG A 136 -12.94 4.22 1.94
N VAL A 137 -13.98 3.87 1.20
CA VAL A 137 -14.67 2.60 1.35
C VAL A 137 -14.26 1.72 0.18
N ALA A 138 -13.64 0.60 0.49
CA ALA A 138 -13.29 -0.46 -0.43
C ALA A 138 -14.08 -1.73 -0.10
N TYR A 139 -14.16 -2.65 -1.06
CA TYR A 139 -14.92 -3.88 -0.94
C TYR A 139 -14.16 -5.05 -1.55
N GLY A 140 -14.18 -6.16 -0.83
CA GLY A 140 -13.64 -7.44 -1.25
C GLY A 140 -12.11 -7.43 -1.39
N SER A 141 -11.55 -8.61 -1.63
CA SER A 141 -10.11 -8.81 -1.75
C SER A 141 -9.84 -9.89 -2.79
N TYR A 142 -9.50 -9.45 -3.99
CA TYR A 142 -9.39 -10.27 -5.18
C TYR A 142 -7.92 -10.54 -5.50
N ALA A 143 -7.55 -11.79 -5.79
CA ALA A 143 -6.17 -12.15 -6.11
C ALA A 143 -5.72 -11.64 -7.50
N SER A 144 -6.65 -11.20 -8.36
CA SER A 144 -6.33 -10.75 -9.71
C SER A 144 -7.26 -9.64 -10.17
N ARG A 145 -6.77 -8.81 -11.09
CA ARG A 145 -7.57 -7.73 -11.69
C ARG A 145 -8.84 -8.25 -12.37
N GLU A 146 -8.78 -9.41 -13.03
CA GLU A 146 -9.95 -10.00 -13.70
C GLU A 146 -11.06 -10.35 -12.70
N GLN A 147 -10.70 -10.88 -11.53
CA GLN A 147 -11.67 -11.13 -10.46
C GLN A 147 -12.26 -9.81 -9.92
N ALA A 148 -11.45 -8.78 -9.74
CA ALA A 148 -11.94 -7.46 -9.34
C ALA A 148 -12.90 -6.86 -10.38
N LEU A 149 -12.61 -7.02 -11.68
CA LEU A 149 -13.48 -6.58 -12.77
C LEU A 149 -14.78 -7.39 -12.84
N ALA A 150 -14.72 -8.70 -12.63
CA ALA A 150 -15.91 -9.55 -12.56
C ALA A 150 -16.80 -9.14 -11.38
N ALA A 151 -16.20 -8.86 -10.22
CA ALA A 151 -16.92 -8.36 -9.07
C ALA A 151 -17.50 -6.95 -9.31
N ILE A 152 -16.78 -6.05 -9.99
CA ILE A 152 -17.33 -4.74 -10.41
C ILE A 152 -18.57 -4.93 -11.30
N LYS A 153 -18.57 -5.89 -12.23
CA LYS A 153 -19.74 -6.21 -13.07
C LYS A 153 -20.90 -6.83 -12.27
N GLY A 154 -20.59 -7.55 -11.20
CA GLY A 154 -21.56 -8.13 -10.28
C GLY A 154 -22.06 -7.19 -9.18
N LEU A 155 -21.53 -5.96 -9.09
CA LEU A 155 -21.95 -5.00 -8.07
C LEU A 155 -23.40 -4.56 -8.31
N PRO A 156 -24.18 -4.37 -7.24
CA PRO A 156 -25.52 -3.84 -7.34
C PRO A 156 -25.50 -2.43 -7.98
N PRO A 157 -26.53 -2.05 -8.74
CA PRO A 157 -26.58 -0.78 -9.48
C PRO A 157 -26.38 0.45 -8.59
N LEU A 158 -26.76 0.36 -7.31
CA LEU A 158 -26.51 1.39 -6.30
C LEU A 158 -25.02 1.74 -6.16
N LEU A 159 -24.13 0.75 -6.26
CA LEU A 159 -22.69 0.92 -6.10
C LEU A 159 -22.01 1.16 -7.45
N SER A 160 -22.49 0.52 -8.51
CA SER A 160 -21.98 0.73 -9.88
C SER A 160 -22.14 2.17 -10.36
N ALA A 161 -23.16 2.89 -9.85
CA ALA A 161 -23.36 4.32 -10.11
C ALA A 161 -22.19 5.22 -9.63
N TYR A 162 -21.42 4.78 -8.63
CA TYR A 162 -20.28 5.54 -8.10
C TYR A 162 -18.98 5.33 -8.90
N HIS A 163 -19.04 4.65 -10.05
CA HIS A 163 -17.87 4.30 -10.87
C HIS A 163 -16.77 3.61 -10.05
N PRO A 164 -17.07 2.44 -9.46
CA PRO A 164 -16.13 1.73 -8.61
C PRO A 164 -14.86 1.36 -9.38
N TYR A 165 -13.71 1.54 -8.73
CA TYR A 165 -12.39 1.34 -9.35
C TYR A 165 -11.57 0.34 -8.55
N TYR A 166 -10.96 -0.64 -9.21
CA TYR A 166 -10.08 -1.58 -8.53
C TYR A 166 -8.77 -0.90 -8.11
N ARG A 167 -8.29 -1.19 -6.92
CA ARG A 167 -7.05 -0.66 -6.35
C ARG A 167 -6.26 -1.80 -5.73
N SER A 168 -4.94 -1.78 -5.91
CA SER A 168 -4.08 -2.74 -5.22
C SER A 168 -4.05 -2.48 -3.71
N VAL A 169 -4.04 -3.56 -2.93
CA VAL A 169 -3.98 -3.53 -1.48
C VAL A 169 -2.67 -2.90 -1.00
N GLU A 170 -1.57 -3.12 -1.70
CA GLU A 170 -0.30 -2.43 -1.43
C GLU A 170 -0.42 -0.90 -1.49
N ARG A 171 -1.16 -0.38 -2.47
CA ARG A 171 -1.44 1.06 -2.61
C ARG A 171 -2.37 1.55 -1.52
N MET A 172 -3.33 0.74 -1.10
CA MET A 172 -4.22 1.04 0.02
C MET A 172 -3.44 1.17 1.33
N ARG A 173 -2.59 0.19 1.65
CA ARG A 173 -1.72 0.18 2.83
C ARG A 173 -0.76 1.37 2.86
N SER A 174 -0.16 1.69 1.72
CA SER A 174 0.75 2.84 1.61
C SER A 174 0.03 4.16 1.85
N GLN A 175 -1.16 4.36 1.27
CA GLN A 175 -1.97 5.56 1.48
C GLN A 175 -2.53 5.69 2.90
N ASN A 176 -2.74 4.57 3.57
CA ASN A 176 -3.24 4.55 4.93
C ASN A 176 -2.18 4.96 5.97
N ARG A 177 -0.88 4.83 5.65
CA ARG A 177 0.23 5.26 6.52
C ARG A 177 0.66 6.73 6.34
N GLN A 178 0.02 7.49 5.44
CA GLN A 178 0.38 8.88 5.10
C GLN A 178 -0.66 9.88 5.58
#